data_AF-A0A927GRS8-F1
#
_entry.id   AF-A0A927GRS8-F1
#
_cell.length_a   1.000
_cell.length_b   1.000
_cell.length_c   1.000
_cell.angle_alpha   90.00
_cell.angle_beta   90.00
_cell.angle_gamma   90.00
#
_symmetry.space_group_name_H-M   'P 1'
#
loop_
_entity.id
_entity.type
_entity.pdbx_description
1 polymer ?
#
loop_
_entity_poly.entity_id
_entity_poly.type
_entity_poly.pdbx_seq_one_letter_code
_entity_poly.pdbx_strand_id
1 'polypeptide(L)'
;MLSTLLEGLYNKTTTIISNFEMASFEQLEEVSQLRSELIEWLQLQSSNPLTVKQKEMLQEILGYDDLVFLKMNQLKQEAARQLGGITQAKRQKDAYEFSGPNDSFLFDRRK
;
A
#
# COMPACT_ATOMS: atom_id res chain seq x y z
N MET A 1 -7.61 13.05 24.17
CA MET A 1 -7.29 13.29 22.75
C MET A 1 -5.95 12.67 22.38
N LEU A 2 -4.80 13.17 22.87
CA LEU A 2 -3.49 12.53 22.62
C LEU A 2 -3.44 11.04 23.00
N SER A 3 -3.88 10.68 24.22
CA SER A 3 -3.84 9.28 24.66
C SER A 3 -4.66 8.37 23.75
N THR A 4 -5.83 8.84 23.28
CA THR A 4 -6.70 8.11 22.36
C THR A 4 -6.05 7.92 20.99
N LEU A 5 -5.41 8.96 20.45
CA LEU A 5 -4.67 8.88 19.17
C LEU A 5 -3.49 7.92 19.27
N LEU A 6 -2.70 8.03 20.35
CA LEU A 6 -1.52 7.20 20.56
C LEU A 6 -1.89 5.73 20.80
N GLU A 7 -2.93 5.45 21.59
CA GLU A 7 -3.48 4.10 21.78
C GLU A 7 -4.04 3.53 20.48
N GLY A 8 -4.75 4.35 19.69
CA GLY A 8 -5.24 3.95 18.36
C GLY A 8 -4.10 3.56 17.43
N LEU A 9 -3.08 4.42 17.31
CA LEU A 9 -1.90 4.16 16.49
C LEU A 9 -1.15 2.90 16.96
N TYR A 10 -0.96 2.76 18.27
CA TYR A 10 -0.30 1.61 18.87
C TYR A 10 -1.03 0.30 18.55
N ASN A 11 -2.34 0.26 18.77
CA ASN A 11 -3.16 -0.92 18.52
C ASN A 11 -3.16 -1.31 17.04
N LYS A 12 -3.27 -0.33 16.14
CA LYS A 12 -3.25 -0.58 14.69
C LYS A 12 -1.88 -1.06 14.23
N THR A 13 -0.80 -0.45 14.72
CA THR A 13 0.58 -0.86 14.41
C THR A 13 0.82 -2.29 14.88
N THR A 14 0.51 -2.62 16.13
CA THR A 14 0.68 -3.98 16.66
C THR A 14 -0.23 -5.01 15.98
N THR A 15 -1.44 -4.62 15.55
CA THR A 15 -2.32 -5.47 14.73
C THR A 15 -1.71 -5.80 13.38
N ILE A 16 -1.09 -4.81 12.71
CA ILE A 16 -0.37 -5.05 11.45
C ILE A 16 0.82 -5.98 11.68
N ILE A 17 1.61 -5.76 12.74
CA ILE A 17 2.79 -6.59 13.00
C ILE A 17 2.41 -8.03 13.36
N SER A 18 1.38 -8.22 14.17
CA SER A 18 0.88 -9.57 14.51
C SER A 18 0.28 -10.31 13.32
N ASN A 19 -0.28 -9.59 12.34
CA ASN A 19 -0.87 -10.15 11.12
C ASN A 19 -0.12 -9.72 9.86
N PHE A 20 1.21 -9.62 9.93
CA PHE A 20 2.06 -8.98 8.92
C PHE A 20 1.80 -9.47 7.49
N GLU A 21 1.68 -10.77 7.32
CA GLU A 21 1.44 -11.39 6.01
C GLU A 21 0.07 -11.03 5.43
N MET A 22 -0.96 -10.89 6.28
CA MET A 22 -2.34 -10.59 5.87
C MET A 22 -2.67 -9.10 5.90
N ALA A 23 -1.74 -8.25 6.33
CA ALA A 23 -1.98 -6.82 6.45
C ALA A 23 -2.31 -6.20 5.07
N SER A 24 -3.43 -5.48 5.01
CA SER A 24 -3.94 -4.88 3.78
C SER A 24 -3.41 -3.46 3.56
N PHE A 25 -3.63 -2.94 2.35
CA PHE A 25 -3.32 -1.55 2.01
C PHE A 25 -4.09 -0.57 2.90
N GLU A 26 -5.38 -0.81 3.11
CA GLU A 26 -6.26 0.03 3.90
C GLU A 26 -5.80 0.12 5.36
N GLN A 27 -5.32 -0.99 5.94
CA GLN A 27 -4.79 -0.99 7.30
C GLN A 27 -3.51 -0.15 7.42
N LEU A 28 -2.63 -0.21 6.41
CA LEU A 28 -1.42 0.61 6.37
C LEU A 28 -1.74 2.10 6.15
N GLU A 29 -2.76 2.39 5.35
CA GLU A 29 -3.28 3.75 5.15
C GLU A 29 -3.83 4.33 6.47
N GLU A 30 -4.62 3.56 7.22
CA GLU A 30 -5.10 3.96 8.55
C GLU A 30 -3.95 4.30 9.50
N VAL A 31 -2.88 3.49 9.53
CA VAL A 31 -1.70 3.77 10.35
C VAL A 31 -0.99 5.04 9.89
N SER A 32 -0.84 5.25 8.59
CA SER A 32 -0.26 6.48 8.04
C SER A 32 -1.07 7.71 8.41
N GLN A 33 -2.41 7.62 8.34
CA GLN A 33 -3.31 8.70 8.69
C GLN A 33 -3.23 9.05 10.18
N LEU A 34 -3.30 8.05 11.06
CA LEU A 34 -3.17 8.24 12.51
C LEU A 34 -1.81 8.83 12.91
N ARG A 35 -0.73 8.50 12.19
CA ARG A 35 0.59 9.14 12.39
C ARG A 35 0.55 10.61 12.04
N SER A 36 -0.04 10.99 10.91
CA SER A 36 -0.17 12.40 10.50
C SER A 36 -0.95 13.20 11.54
N GLU A 37 -2.10 12.68 11.98
CA GLU A 37 -2.93 13.32 13.01
C GLU A 37 -2.19 13.47 14.34
N LEU A 38 -1.41 12.45 14.74
CA LEU A 38 -0.58 12.51 15.95
C LEU A 38 0.52 13.58 15.83
N ILE A 39 1.20 13.65 14.68
CA ILE A 39 2.25 14.65 14.43
C ILE A 39 1.67 16.06 14.48
N GLU A 40 0.55 16.29 13.80
CA GLU A 40 -0.17 17.58 13.82
C GLU A 40 -0.55 17.98 15.25
N TRP A 41 -1.10 17.04 16.02
CA TRP A 41 -1.45 17.29 17.42
C TRP A 41 -0.23 17.64 18.25
N LEU A 42 0.88 16.90 18.11
CA LEU A 42 2.12 17.15 18.85
C LEU A 42 2.74 18.51 18.50
N GLN A 43 2.67 18.93 17.24
CA GLN A 43 3.13 20.24 16.81
C GLN A 43 2.31 21.38 17.43
N LEU A 44 0.99 21.22 17.50
CA LEU A 44 0.08 22.21 18.11
C LEU A 44 0.20 22.29 19.64
N GLN A 45 0.68 21.22 20.29
CA GLN A 45 0.72 21.06 21.74
C GLN A 45 2.15 20.99 22.29
N SER A 46 3.11 21.62 21.58
CA SER A 46 4.55 21.59 21.89
C SER A 46 4.92 21.99 23.33
N SER A 47 4.02 22.67 24.05
CA SER A 47 4.19 23.09 25.44
C SER A 47 3.85 22.01 26.48
N ASN A 48 3.18 20.92 26.10
CA ASN A 48 2.77 19.85 27.01
C ASN A 48 3.70 18.63 26.89
N PRO A 49 4.50 18.33 27.94
CA PRO A 49 5.42 17.19 27.89
C PRO A 49 4.64 15.87 27.92
N LEU A 50 5.14 14.90 27.14
CA LEU A 50 4.63 13.53 27.15
C LEU A 50 4.94 12.83 28.48
N THR A 51 3.99 12.03 28.95
CA THR A 51 4.20 11.13 30.09
C THR A 51 5.18 10.01 29.75
N VAL A 52 5.75 9.36 30.77
CA VAL A 52 6.67 8.22 30.59
C VAL A 52 6.02 7.12 29.75
N LYS A 53 4.79 6.73 30.12
CA LYS A 53 4.00 5.72 29.38
C LYS A 53 3.80 6.09 27.91
N GLN A 54 3.51 7.36 27.61
CA GLN A 54 3.33 7.81 26.23
C GLN A 54 4.65 7.76 25.43
N LYS A 55 5.79 8.05 26.07
CA LYS A 55 7.10 7.92 25.44
C LYS A 55 7.46 6.46 25.16
N GLU A 56 7.17 5.56 26.08
CA GLU A 56 7.37 4.11 25.90
C GLU A 56 6.55 3.59 24.71
N MET A 57 5.25 3.94 24.64
CA MET A 57 4.40 3.56 23.51
C MET A 57 4.93 4.10 22.18
N LEU A 58 5.41 5.35 22.14
CA LEU A 58 6.03 5.92 20.94
C LEU A 58 7.31 5.17 20.54
N GLN A 59 8.15 4.81 21.50
CA GLN A 59 9.36 4.04 21.23
C GLN A 59 9.04 2.66 20.64
N GLU A 60 8.02 1.99 21.17
CA GLU A 60 7.55 0.73 20.60
C GLU A 60 7.01 0.90 19.17
N ILE A 61 6.19 1.93 18.92
CA ILE A 61 5.67 2.24 17.57
C ILE A 61 6.84 2.46 16.60
N LEU A 62 7.83 3.27 16.99
CA LEU A 62 9.02 3.55 16.19
C LEU A 62 9.86 2.30 15.93
N GLY A 63 9.89 1.35 16.86
CA GLY A 63 10.55 0.05 16.69
C GLY A 63 9.93 -0.82 15.58
N TYR A 64 8.69 -0.53 15.18
CA TYR A 64 8.00 -1.25 14.10
C TYR A 64 8.05 -0.54 12.74
N ASP A 65 8.66 0.65 12.64
CA ASP A 65 8.64 1.48 11.42
C ASP A 65 9.20 0.74 10.21
N ASP A 66 10.34 0.07 10.37
CA ASP A 66 10.99 -0.67 9.28
C ASP A 66 10.11 -1.81 8.77
N LEU A 67 9.37 -2.48 9.67
CA LEU A 67 8.45 -3.55 9.29
C LEU A 67 7.24 -3.00 8.54
N VAL A 68 6.61 -1.93 9.06
CA VAL A 68 5.50 -1.26 8.36
C VAL A 68 5.92 -0.81 6.97
N PHE A 69 7.10 -0.20 6.85
CA PHE A 69 7.66 0.24 5.57
C PHE A 69 7.97 -0.94 4.63
N LEU A 70 8.52 -2.04 5.15
CA LEU A 70 8.74 -3.27 4.40
C LEU A 70 7.43 -3.79 3.80
N LYS A 71 6.35 -3.84 4.57
CA LYS A 71 5.04 -4.31 4.08
C LYS A 71 4.49 -3.42 2.98
N MET A 72 4.57 -2.10 3.15
CA MET A 72 4.15 -1.14 2.10
C MET A 72 4.92 -1.38 0.80
N ASN A 73 6.23 -1.62 0.87
CA ASN A 73 7.03 -1.93 -0.31
C ASN A 73 6.66 -3.28 -0.95
N GLN A 74 6.36 -4.30 -0.16
CA GLN A 74 5.90 -5.59 -0.69
C GLN A 74 4.60 -5.44 -1.49
N LEU A 75 3.60 -4.74 -0.93
CA LEU A 75 2.34 -4.49 -1.61
C LEU A 75 2.53 -3.64 -2.88
N LYS A 76 3.39 -2.62 -2.82
CA LYS A 76 3.75 -1.80 -3.99
C LYS A 76 4.38 -2.64 -5.10
N GLN A 77 5.31 -3.53 -4.76
CA GLN A 77 5.97 -4.42 -5.73
C GLN A 77 4.99 -5.45 -6.30
N GLU A 78 4.08 -5.97 -5.49
CA GLU A 78 3.02 -6.86 -5.95
C GLU A 78 2.10 -6.17 -6.97
N ALA A 79 1.59 -4.99 -6.64
CA ALA A 79 0.76 -4.19 -7.54
C ALA A 79 1.49 -3.87 -8.87
N ALA A 80 2.78 -3.50 -8.81
CA ALA A 80 3.58 -3.24 -9.99
C ALA A 80 3.72 -4.49 -10.89
N ARG A 81 3.93 -5.68 -10.29
CA ARG A 81 4.00 -6.95 -11.03
C ARG A 81 2.67 -7.29 -11.70
N GLN A 82 1.56 -7.14 -10.98
CA GLN A 82 0.22 -7.41 -11.51
C GLN A 82 -0.12 -6.48 -12.69
N LEU A 83 0.16 -5.18 -12.56
CA LEU A 83 -0.03 -4.20 -13.63
C LEU A 83 0.83 -4.52 -14.87
N GLY A 84 2.10 -4.90 -14.67
CA GLY A 84 2.98 -5.33 -15.75
C GLY A 84 2.44 -6.54 -16.51
N GLY A 85 1.91 -7.53 -15.79
CA GLY A 85 1.25 -8.70 -16.37
C GLY A 85 0.02 -8.33 -17.22
N ILE A 86 -0.81 -7.41 -16.74
CA ILE A 86 -1.96 -6.90 -17.49
C ILE A 86 -1.51 -6.22 -18.80
N THR A 87 -0.47 -5.38 -18.74
CA THR A 87 0.06 -4.73 -19.95
C THR A 87 0.61 -5.75 -20.95
N GLN A 88 1.32 -6.78 -20.48
CA GLN A 88 1.84 -7.83 -21.35
C GLN A 88 0.71 -8.66 -21.98
N ALA A 89 -0.31 -9.03 -21.21
CA ALA A 89 -1.47 -9.77 -21.71
C ALA A 89 -2.25 -8.98 -22.76
N LYS A 90 -2.40 -7.66 -22.58
CA LYS A 90 -3.00 -6.77 -23.59
C LYS A 90 -2.18 -6.76 -24.88
N ARG A 91 -0.86 -6.57 -24.80
CA ARG A 91 0.02 -6.60 -25.99
C ARG A 91 -0.02 -7.95 -26.72
N GLN A 92 -0.11 -9.06 -25.99
CA GLN A 92 -0.26 -10.38 -26.61
C GLN A 92 -1.60 -10.51 -27.32
N LYS A 93 -2.72 -10.10 -26.69
CA LYS A 93 -4.03 -10.07 -27.36
C LYS A 93 -4.01 -9.22 -28.63
N ASP A 94 -3.48 -8.01 -28.56
CA ASP A 94 -3.42 -7.10 -29.72
C ASP A 94 -2.59 -7.70 -30.87
N ALA A 95 -1.48 -8.38 -30.57
CA ALA A 95 -0.64 -9.03 -31.58
C ALA A 95 -1.30 -10.27 -32.22
N TYR A 96 -2.05 -11.07 -31.45
CA TYR A 96 -2.76 -12.24 -31.96
C TYR A 96 -4.06 -11.86 -32.70
N GLU A 97 -4.81 -10.86 -32.24
CA GLU A 97 -6.00 -10.36 -32.94
C GLU A 97 -5.65 -9.63 -34.24
N PHE A 98 -4.48 -8.98 -34.33
CA PHE A 98 -4.00 -8.39 -35.58
C PHE A 98 -3.45 -9.43 -36.58
N SER A 99 -3.18 -10.67 -36.15
CA SER A 99 -2.57 -11.72 -37.00
C SER A 99 -3.50 -12.85 -37.43
N GLY A 100 -4.83 -12.74 -37.23
CA GLY A 100 -5.78 -13.64 -37.88
C GLY A 100 -7.22 -13.12 -37.99
N PRO A 101 -7.93 -13.32 -39.12
CA PRO A 101 -7.53 -14.03 -40.33
C PRO A 101 -7.25 -13.05 -41.50
N ASN A 102 -6.05 -13.15 -42.07
CA ASN A 102 -5.78 -12.75 -43.46
C ASN A 102 -6.46 -13.73 -44.44
N ASP A 103 -7.76 -13.98 -44.27
CA ASP A 103 -8.65 -14.59 -45.27
C ASP A 103 -9.17 -13.49 -46.22
N SER A 104 -8.28 -12.63 -46.70
CA SER A 104 -8.54 -11.87 -47.91
C SER A 104 -8.05 -12.69 -49.10
N PHE A 105 -8.69 -13.85 -49.30
CA PHE A 105 -8.64 -14.56 -50.57
C PHE A 105 -9.46 -13.74 -51.58
N LEU A 106 -8.80 -12.75 -52.17
CA LEU A 106 -9.22 -12.07 -53.40
C LEU A 106 -9.17 -13.06 -54.58
N PHE A 107 -10.18 -13.93 -54.67
CA PHE A 107 -10.67 -14.49 -55.93
C PHE A 107 -11.82 -13.57 -56.40
N ASP A 108 -11.91 -13.08 -57.63
CA ASP A 108 -11.48 -13.57 -58.93
C ASP A 108 -11.23 -12.36 -59.86
N ARG A 109 -10.08 -12.36 -60.56
CA ARG A 109 -9.92 -11.61 -61.81
C ARG A 109 -9.98 -12.64 -62.93
N ARG A 110 -11.01 -12.58 -63.78
CA ARG A 110 -10.90 -12.91 -65.21
C ARG A 110 -12.09 -12.39 -66.03
N LYS A 111 -11.72 -11.54 -66.99
CA LYS A 111 -12.20 -11.30 -68.36
C LYS A 111 -13.70 -11.37 -68.66
#